data_AF-A0A6L8RHY4-F1
#
_entry.id   AF-A0A6L8RHY4-F1
#
_cell.length_a   1.000
_cell.length_b   1.000
_cell.length_c   1.000
_cell.angle_alpha   90.00
_cell.angle_beta   90.00
_cell.angle_gamma   90.00
#
_symmetry.space_group_name_H-M   'P 1'
#
loop_
_entity.id
_entity.type
_entity.pdbx_description
1 polymer ?
#
loop_
_entity_poly.entity_id
_entity_poly.type
_entity_poly.pdbx_seq_one_letter_code
_entity_poly.pdbx_strand_id
1 'polypeptide(L)'
;MAKKIPTFTSDTVSSARSDISRIVEAKSLNQKGIDHETSLEGALLIGRRLEQETAGYPVTNLKGLLSPVGAHLHKHYGPRLGQSYLTRCIKLARAVPKGAPFRSELDLTHYESLARVANEHLRLELMNVAADNRWSSSHIALHARYQSPQDAPSNREFRELESNQEVWRFARAYTDACGIISLEKFVELYNSYAPKPVSIFEVHETIWKIRDESGRIDNPCMLSKDGELYLIAPELDDTIEDNPYYYDDYGYCYRKYERHSEYTKEMRSLRERRVQSKKAAIFAGHKQHSIKLLDYEDVVCGYASYTRAVEYLKQYILKDFKLSAASLHTREDEFDFIMAKLLRSIGLNGMPTAQQTIEDAEFLLIVVRPDFYEQAKIIKVSKLLTIAYENTPPCGSSMDAHMPS
;
A
#
# COMPACT_ATOMS: atom_id res chain seq x y z
N MET A 1 17.55 -35.49 14.65
CA MET A 1 16.82 -36.02 15.83
C MET A 1 15.75 -36.99 15.35
N ALA A 2 15.71 -38.23 15.87
CA ALA A 2 14.68 -39.20 15.50
C ALA A 2 13.30 -38.67 15.90
N LYS A 3 12.35 -38.60 14.95
CA LYS A 3 10.99 -38.12 15.22
C LYS A 3 10.28 -39.15 16.11
N LYS A 4 10.09 -38.83 17.40
CA LYS A 4 9.39 -39.68 18.38
C LYS A 4 7.98 -40.03 17.85
N ILE A 5 7.69 -41.32 17.72
CA ILE A 5 6.36 -41.81 17.37
C ILE A 5 5.59 -41.98 18.70
N PRO A 6 4.42 -41.34 18.86
CA PRO A 6 3.61 -41.51 20.05
C PRO A 6 2.96 -42.89 20.10
N THR A 7 2.89 -43.45 21.30
CA THR A 7 2.09 -44.66 21.58
C THR A 7 0.77 -44.22 22.19
N PHE A 8 -0.35 -44.57 21.55
CA PHE A 8 -1.69 -44.28 22.03
C PHE A 8 -2.27 -45.50 22.75
N THR A 9 -2.84 -45.32 23.94
CA THR A 9 -3.46 -46.42 24.69
C THR A 9 -4.80 -46.82 24.07
N SER A 10 -5.28 -48.03 24.38
CA SER A 10 -6.61 -48.48 23.94
C SER A 10 -7.71 -47.53 24.44
N ASP A 11 -7.56 -46.98 25.65
CA ASP A 11 -8.54 -46.07 26.25
C ASP A 11 -8.60 -44.74 25.48
N THR A 12 -7.45 -44.17 25.12
CA THR A 12 -7.38 -42.97 24.27
C THR A 12 -8.04 -43.21 22.92
N VAL A 13 -7.76 -44.35 22.27
CA VAL A 13 -8.36 -44.70 20.98
C VAL A 13 -9.88 -44.90 21.10
N SER A 14 -10.34 -45.57 22.16
CA SER A 14 -11.76 -45.81 22.42
C SER A 14 -12.53 -44.51 22.70
N SER A 15 -11.95 -43.64 23.53
CA SER A 15 -12.49 -42.32 23.85
C SER A 15 -12.60 -41.44 22.61
N ALA A 16 -11.52 -41.30 21.84
CA ALA A 16 -11.52 -40.54 20.59
C ALA A 16 -12.56 -41.08 19.59
N ARG A 17 -12.68 -42.41 19.45
CA ARG A 17 -13.69 -43.06 18.63
C ARG A 17 -15.11 -42.67 19.05
N SER A 18 -15.42 -42.76 20.35
CA SER A 18 -16.75 -42.44 20.87
C SER A 18 -17.12 -40.97 20.63
N ASP A 19 -16.21 -40.06 20.97
CA ASP A 19 -16.46 -38.62 20.85
C ASP A 19 -16.62 -38.20 19.39
N ILE A 20 -15.77 -38.71 18.48
CA ILE A 20 -15.85 -38.40 17.05
C ILE A 20 -17.12 -38.96 16.42
N SER A 21 -17.56 -40.14 16.84
CA SER A 21 -18.83 -40.73 16.38
C SER A 21 -20.02 -39.84 16.74
N ARG A 22 -20.05 -39.30 17.97
CA ARG A 22 -21.08 -38.33 18.39
C ARG A 22 -21.05 -37.06 17.55
N ILE A 23 -19.87 -36.55 17.19
CA ILE A 23 -19.74 -35.37 16.30
C ILE A 23 -20.27 -35.68 14.91
N VAL A 24 -19.91 -36.84 14.33
CA VAL A 24 -20.38 -37.28 13.01
C VAL A 24 -21.90 -37.35 12.95
N GLU A 25 -22.53 -37.91 13.99
CA GLU A 25 -23.99 -38.01 14.10
C GLU A 25 -24.64 -36.63 14.29
N ALA A 26 -24.14 -35.83 15.23
CA ALA A 26 -24.71 -34.51 15.54
C ALA A 26 -24.65 -33.54 14.34
N LYS A 27 -23.59 -33.63 13.53
CA LYS A 27 -23.41 -32.80 12.32
C LYS A 27 -23.83 -33.50 11.03
N SER A 28 -24.37 -34.72 11.11
CA SER A 28 -24.82 -35.50 9.94
C SER A 28 -23.76 -35.65 8.83
N LEU A 29 -22.48 -35.78 9.20
CA LEU A 29 -21.33 -35.75 8.26
C LEU A 29 -21.29 -36.94 7.28
N ASN A 30 -22.14 -37.94 7.49
CA ASN A 30 -22.32 -39.10 6.63
C ASN A 30 -23.30 -38.87 5.46
N GLN A 31 -24.09 -37.79 5.49
CA GLN A 31 -25.08 -37.50 4.45
C GLN A 31 -24.44 -36.94 3.17
N LYS A 32 -25.05 -37.25 2.03
CA LYS A 32 -24.70 -36.61 0.74
C LYS A 32 -25.40 -35.27 0.65
N GLY A 33 -24.69 -34.21 0.26
CA GLY A 33 -25.27 -32.88 0.06
C GLY A 33 -25.36 -32.02 1.32
N ILE A 34 -24.63 -32.38 2.39
CA ILE A 34 -24.40 -31.49 3.53
C ILE A 34 -23.81 -30.16 3.04
N ASP A 35 -24.27 -29.06 3.63
CA ASP A 35 -23.73 -27.74 3.30
C ASP A 35 -22.26 -27.63 3.74
N HIS A 36 -21.52 -26.77 3.03
CA HIS A 36 -20.08 -26.62 3.22
C HIS A 36 -19.72 -26.17 4.64
N GLU A 37 -20.51 -25.26 5.22
CA GLU A 37 -20.28 -24.72 6.56
C GLU A 37 -20.40 -25.80 7.63
N THR A 38 -21.50 -26.55 7.66
CA THR A 38 -21.72 -27.65 8.60
C THR A 38 -20.66 -28.74 8.43
N SER A 39 -20.28 -29.06 7.19
CA SER A 39 -19.21 -30.02 6.91
C SER A 39 -17.87 -29.55 7.49
N LEU A 40 -17.52 -28.27 7.33
CA LEU A 40 -16.25 -27.72 7.75
C LEU A 40 -16.18 -27.53 9.27
N GLU A 41 -17.29 -27.09 9.88
CA GLU A 41 -17.44 -27.02 11.33
C GLU A 41 -17.28 -28.41 11.97
N GLY A 42 -17.95 -29.43 11.42
CA GLY A 42 -17.81 -30.81 11.90
C GLY A 42 -16.39 -31.34 11.76
N ALA A 43 -15.71 -31.07 10.64
CA ALA A 43 -14.30 -31.41 10.45
C ALA A 43 -13.39 -30.72 11.48
N LEU A 44 -13.66 -29.45 11.81
CA LEU A 44 -12.92 -28.70 12.82
C LEU A 44 -13.13 -29.28 14.23
N LEU A 45 -14.36 -29.61 14.61
CA LEU A 45 -14.67 -30.23 15.90
C LEU A 45 -13.95 -31.57 16.07
N ILE A 46 -13.98 -32.42 15.04
CA ILE A 46 -13.24 -33.70 15.02
C ILE A 46 -11.74 -33.45 15.17
N GLY A 47 -11.20 -32.49 14.41
CA GLY A 47 -9.79 -32.15 14.46
C GLY A 47 -9.35 -31.64 15.84
N ARG A 48 -10.13 -30.75 16.45
CA ARG A 48 -9.86 -30.22 17.81
C ARG A 48 -9.90 -31.32 18.85
N ARG A 49 -10.83 -32.27 18.75
CA ARG A 49 -10.88 -33.44 19.64
C ARG A 49 -9.64 -34.31 19.50
N LEU A 50 -9.19 -34.57 18.27
CA LEU A 50 -7.97 -35.33 18.02
C LEU A 50 -6.73 -34.61 18.55
N GLU A 51 -6.65 -33.29 18.37
CA GLU A 51 -5.51 -32.47 18.82
C GLU A 51 -5.31 -32.46 20.34
N GLN A 52 -6.34 -32.76 21.14
CA GLN A 52 -6.17 -32.96 22.59
C GLN A 52 -5.17 -34.08 22.92
N GLU A 53 -5.11 -35.12 22.08
CA GLU A 53 -4.21 -36.27 22.26
C GLU A 53 -2.95 -36.17 21.40
N THR A 54 -2.99 -35.37 20.33
CA THR A 54 -1.96 -35.35 19.27
C THR A 54 -1.13 -34.09 19.18
N ALA A 55 -1.39 -33.09 20.04
CA ALA A 55 -0.65 -31.85 20.09
C ALA A 55 0.87 -32.10 20.18
N GLY A 56 1.65 -31.38 19.36
CA GLY A 56 3.12 -31.49 19.33
C GLY A 56 3.68 -32.64 18.51
N TYR A 57 2.87 -33.58 18.03
CA TYR A 57 3.31 -34.66 17.15
C TYR A 57 3.06 -34.35 15.66
N PRO A 58 4.00 -34.64 14.74
CA PRO A 58 3.75 -34.54 13.30
C PRO A 58 2.60 -35.46 12.87
N VAL A 59 1.74 -35.01 11.95
CA VAL A 59 0.57 -35.79 11.49
C VAL A 59 0.97 -37.16 10.93
N THR A 60 2.15 -37.25 10.31
CA THR A 60 2.72 -38.51 9.81
C THR A 60 2.92 -39.57 10.89
N ASN A 61 3.09 -39.16 12.15
CA ASN A 61 3.35 -40.04 13.28
C ASN A 61 2.06 -40.49 13.99
N LEU A 62 0.89 -40.00 13.57
CA LEU A 62 -0.39 -40.23 14.25
C LEU A 62 -1.12 -41.50 13.79
N LYS A 63 -0.48 -42.33 12.95
CA LYS A 63 -1.11 -43.53 12.36
C LYS A 63 -1.71 -44.48 13.42
N GLY A 64 -1.07 -44.59 14.59
CA GLY A 64 -1.54 -45.42 15.71
C GLY A 64 -2.90 -45.00 16.27
N LEU A 65 -3.28 -43.72 16.16
CA LEU A 65 -4.61 -43.22 16.56
C LEU A 65 -5.56 -43.15 15.36
N LEU A 66 -5.10 -42.60 14.22
CA LEU A 66 -5.96 -42.31 13.08
C LEU A 66 -6.44 -43.56 12.33
N SER A 67 -5.62 -44.61 12.29
CA SER A 67 -5.98 -45.85 11.60
C SER A 67 -7.13 -46.59 12.30
N PRO A 68 -7.09 -46.89 13.61
CA PRO A 68 -8.19 -47.60 14.28
C PRO A 68 -9.48 -46.76 14.33
N VAL A 69 -9.39 -45.46 14.61
CA VAL A 69 -10.55 -44.57 14.61
C VAL A 69 -11.14 -44.44 13.20
N GLY A 70 -10.29 -44.21 12.19
CA GLY A 70 -10.72 -44.08 10.80
C GLY A 70 -11.33 -45.36 10.24
N ALA A 71 -10.81 -46.54 10.59
CA ALA A 71 -11.38 -47.82 10.19
C ALA A 71 -12.78 -48.04 10.77
N HIS A 72 -13.00 -47.63 12.02
CA HIS A 72 -14.32 -47.66 12.62
C HIS A 72 -15.30 -46.74 11.89
N LEU A 73 -14.93 -45.47 11.69
CA LEU A 73 -15.81 -44.51 11.04
C LEU A 73 -16.16 -44.92 9.61
N HIS A 74 -15.18 -45.44 8.86
CA HIS A 74 -15.37 -45.93 7.50
C HIS A 74 -16.39 -47.06 7.45
N LYS A 75 -16.34 -48.00 8.41
CA LYS A 75 -17.25 -49.14 8.49
C LYS A 75 -18.68 -48.72 8.88
N HIS A 76 -18.83 -47.76 9.78
CA HIS A 76 -20.14 -47.42 10.38
C HIS A 76 -20.87 -46.27 9.69
N TYR A 77 -20.13 -45.30 9.15
CA TYR A 77 -20.69 -44.07 8.58
C TYR A 77 -20.39 -43.90 7.09
N GLY A 78 -19.61 -44.82 6.50
CA GLY A 78 -19.37 -44.92 5.08
C GLY A 78 -17.99 -44.44 4.62
N PRO A 79 -17.66 -44.66 3.34
CA PRO A 79 -16.28 -44.69 2.88
C PRO A 79 -15.54 -43.34 2.92
N ARG A 80 -16.29 -42.23 2.98
CA ARG A 80 -15.75 -40.87 3.02
C ARG A 80 -15.10 -40.53 4.36
N LEU A 81 -15.54 -41.16 5.45
CA LEU A 81 -15.10 -40.88 6.81
C LEU A 81 -14.01 -41.88 7.24
N GLY A 82 -12.84 -41.80 6.61
CA GLY A 82 -11.71 -42.69 6.87
C GLY A 82 -10.49 -41.98 7.48
N GLN A 83 -9.36 -42.70 7.57
CA GLN A 83 -8.10 -42.15 8.09
C GLN A 83 -7.65 -40.87 7.36
N SER A 84 -7.83 -40.82 6.03
CA SER A 84 -7.51 -39.65 5.20
C SER A 84 -8.37 -38.43 5.54
N TYR A 85 -9.64 -38.64 5.90
CA TYR A 85 -10.52 -37.58 6.38
C TYR A 85 -10.08 -37.06 7.76
N LEU A 86 -9.77 -37.95 8.70
CA LEU A 86 -9.26 -37.55 10.02
C LEU A 86 -7.94 -36.78 9.94
N THR A 87 -7.08 -37.15 8.98
CA THR A 87 -5.83 -36.44 8.69
C THR A 87 -6.12 -34.99 8.26
N ARG A 88 -7.13 -34.76 7.42
CA ARG A 88 -7.57 -33.42 7.02
C ARG A 88 -8.17 -32.65 8.20
N CYS A 89 -8.98 -33.31 9.03
CA CYS A 89 -9.57 -32.69 10.23
C CYS A 89 -8.48 -32.15 11.17
N ILE A 90 -7.41 -32.92 11.44
CA ILE A 90 -6.29 -32.45 12.26
C ILE A 90 -5.57 -31.27 11.62
N LYS A 91 -5.29 -31.35 10.30
CA LYS A 91 -4.66 -30.22 9.59
C LYS A 91 -5.50 -28.94 9.71
N LEU A 92 -6.82 -29.06 9.53
CA LEU A 92 -7.76 -27.95 9.69
C LEU A 92 -7.73 -27.38 11.11
N ALA A 93 -7.80 -28.24 12.13
CA ALA A 93 -7.74 -27.79 13.52
C ALA A 93 -6.42 -27.13 13.92
N ARG A 94 -5.30 -27.56 13.31
CA ARG A 94 -4.00 -26.91 13.49
C ARG A 94 -3.87 -25.60 12.73
N ALA A 95 -4.63 -25.43 11.65
CA ALA A 95 -4.67 -24.21 10.86
C ALA A 95 -5.47 -23.11 11.59
N VAL A 96 -6.66 -23.43 12.06
CA VAL A 96 -7.55 -22.46 12.72
C VAL A 96 -6.96 -22.02 14.07
N PRO A 97 -6.69 -20.71 14.29
CA PRO A 97 -6.21 -20.20 15.58
C PRO A 97 -7.12 -20.59 16.75
N LYS A 98 -6.53 -20.78 17.94
CA LYS A 98 -7.28 -21.15 19.13
C LYS A 98 -8.17 -19.99 19.57
N GLY A 99 -9.43 -20.28 19.90
CA GLY A 99 -10.39 -19.28 20.36
C GLY A 99 -10.99 -18.38 19.27
N ALA A 100 -10.52 -18.48 18.02
CA ALA A 100 -11.13 -17.80 16.89
C ALA A 100 -12.30 -18.62 16.30
N PRO A 101 -13.37 -17.95 15.81
CA PRO A 101 -14.35 -18.59 14.95
C PRO A 101 -13.66 -19.00 13.65
N PHE A 102 -14.09 -20.12 13.07
CA PHE A 102 -13.68 -20.47 11.71
C PHE A 102 -14.46 -19.61 10.71
N ARG A 103 -13.95 -19.52 9.48
CA ARG A 103 -14.51 -18.73 8.37
C ARG A 103 -15.00 -19.70 7.32
N SER A 104 -16.32 -19.86 7.17
CA SER A 104 -16.93 -20.81 6.22
C SER A 104 -16.74 -20.39 4.76
N GLU A 105 -16.37 -19.13 4.53
CA GLU A 105 -15.98 -18.57 3.23
C GLU A 105 -14.70 -19.21 2.68
N LEU A 106 -13.89 -19.82 3.56
CA LEU A 106 -12.64 -20.48 3.20
C LEU A 106 -12.84 -21.99 3.04
N ASP A 107 -12.15 -22.56 2.06
CA ASP A 107 -12.09 -24.01 1.88
C ASP A 107 -10.88 -24.64 2.59
N LEU A 108 -10.74 -25.96 2.45
CA LEU A 108 -9.63 -26.69 3.06
C LEU A 108 -8.25 -26.27 2.53
N THR A 109 -8.11 -25.87 1.26
CA THR A 109 -6.80 -25.50 0.71
C THR A 109 -6.33 -24.16 1.28
N HIS A 110 -7.25 -23.22 1.57
CA HIS A 110 -6.94 -22.00 2.32
C HIS A 110 -6.38 -22.33 3.70
N TYR A 111 -7.04 -23.23 4.43
CA TYR A 111 -6.56 -23.65 5.74
C TYR A 111 -5.24 -24.41 5.70
N GLU A 112 -4.99 -25.21 4.65
CA GLU A 112 -3.67 -25.83 4.47
C GLU A 112 -2.56 -24.80 4.19
N SER A 113 -2.85 -23.69 3.50
CA SER A 113 -1.93 -22.56 3.36
C SER A 113 -1.71 -21.85 4.71
N LEU A 114 -2.78 -21.54 5.45
CA LEU A 114 -2.71 -20.90 6.77
C LEU A 114 -1.92 -21.75 7.79
N ALA A 115 -2.03 -23.07 7.74
CA ALA A 115 -1.28 -23.97 8.63
C ALA A 115 0.25 -23.84 8.51
N ARG A 116 0.76 -23.29 7.40
CA ARG A 116 2.19 -23.05 7.18
C ARG A 116 2.67 -21.77 7.85
N VAL A 117 1.77 -20.86 8.23
CA VAL A 117 2.09 -19.61 8.92
C VAL A 117 2.31 -19.91 10.39
N ALA A 118 3.55 -19.85 10.87
CA ALA A 118 3.88 -20.22 12.25
C ALA A 118 3.30 -19.24 13.29
N ASN A 119 3.27 -17.95 12.98
CA ASN A 119 2.73 -16.91 13.86
C ASN A 119 1.19 -16.97 13.88
N GLU A 120 0.61 -17.24 15.06
CA GLU A 120 -0.83 -17.40 15.24
C GLU A 120 -1.62 -16.10 15.01
N HIS A 121 -1.04 -14.95 15.38
CA HIS A 121 -1.66 -13.64 15.17
C HIS A 121 -1.74 -13.29 13.68
N LEU A 122 -0.61 -13.39 12.97
CA LEU A 122 -0.57 -13.21 11.51
C LEU A 122 -1.52 -14.17 10.80
N ARG A 123 -1.59 -15.42 11.27
CA ARG A 123 -2.50 -16.41 10.69
C ARG A 123 -3.97 -16.02 10.87
N LEU A 124 -4.34 -15.48 12.03
CA LEU A 124 -5.70 -14.97 12.29
C LEU A 124 -6.03 -13.81 11.35
N GLU A 125 -5.12 -12.85 11.19
CA GLU A 125 -5.30 -11.73 10.27
C GLU A 125 -5.47 -12.20 8.82
N LEU A 126 -4.57 -13.05 8.33
CA LEU A 126 -4.65 -13.62 6.98
C LEU A 126 -5.93 -14.42 6.75
N MET A 127 -6.42 -15.15 7.77
CA MET A 127 -7.69 -15.87 7.68
C MET A 127 -8.85 -14.90 7.47
N ASN A 128 -8.90 -13.81 8.23
CA ASN A 128 -10.00 -12.86 8.13
C ASN A 128 -9.96 -12.10 6.80
N VAL A 129 -8.79 -11.55 6.45
CA VAL A 129 -8.62 -10.77 5.21
C VAL A 129 -8.89 -11.64 3.99
N ALA A 130 -8.41 -12.89 3.98
CA ALA A 130 -8.67 -13.80 2.86
C ALA A 130 -10.17 -14.11 2.70
N ALA A 131 -10.90 -14.25 3.80
CA ALA A 131 -12.33 -14.50 3.77
C ALA A 131 -13.11 -13.27 3.30
N ASP A 132 -12.79 -12.09 3.84
CA ASP A 132 -13.46 -10.83 3.52
C ASP A 132 -13.26 -10.43 2.06
N ASN A 133 -12.05 -10.65 1.53
CA ASN A 133 -11.67 -10.29 0.15
C ASN A 133 -11.78 -11.45 -0.84
N ARG A 134 -12.30 -12.62 -0.43
CA ARG A 134 -12.42 -13.83 -1.28
C ARG A 134 -11.12 -14.22 -1.96
N TRP A 135 -10.01 -14.10 -1.24
CA TRP A 135 -8.70 -14.45 -1.75
C TRP A 135 -8.61 -15.93 -2.09
N SER A 136 -7.73 -16.25 -3.02
CA SER A 136 -7.35 -17.63 -3.30
C SER A 136 -6.34 -18.15 -2.27
N SER A 137 -6.26 -19.47 -2.14
CA SER A 137 -5.29 -20.13 -1.24
C SER A 137 -3.82 -19.85 -1.59
N SER A 138 -3.50 -19.51 -2.85
CA SER A 138 -2.17 -19.09 -3.27
C SER A 138 -1.83 -17.67 -2.80
N HIS A 139 -2.83 -16.79 -2.73
CA HIS A 139 -2.71 -15.43 -2.20
C HIS A 139 -2.29 -15.43 -0.72
N ILE A 140 -2.87 -16.33 0.09
CA ILE A 140 -2.44 -16.53 1.49
C ILE A 140 -0.98 -16.98 1.54
N ALA A 141 -0.58 -17.91 0.67
CA ALA A 141 0.80 -18.40 0.63
C ALA A 141 1.80 -17.34 0.14
N LEU A 142 1.34 -16.33 -0.59
CA LEU A 142 2.13 -15.17 -0.97
C LEU A 142 2.43 -14.30 0.27
N HIS A 143 1.41 -13.86 0.98
CA HIS A 143 1.58 -13.02 2.19
C HIS A 143 2.21 -13.74 3.36
N ALA A 144 2.12 -15.07 3.41
CA ALA A 144 2.91 -15.88 4.34
C ALA A 144 4.43 -15.76 4.09
N ARG A 145 4.84 -15.60 2.82
CA ARG A 145 6.24 -15.48 2.39
C ARG A 145 6.74 -14.04 2.40
N TYR A 146 5.89 -13.11 1.99
CA TYR A 146 6.21 -11.69 1.80
C TYR A 146 5.38 -10.86 2.77
N GLN A 147 5.96 -10.55 3.93
CA GLN A 147 5.28 -9.81 4.99
C GLN A 147 5.60 -8.31 4.96
N SER A 148 6.72 -7.94 4.33
CA SER A 148 7.17 -6.57 4.20
C SER A 148 6.92 -6.03 2.79
N PRO A 149 6.58 -4.73 2.65
CA PRO A 149 6.55 -4.07 1.35
C PRO A 149 7.93 -4.04 0.66
N GLN A 150 9.03 -4.25 1.41
CA GLN A 150 10.38 -4.40 0.82
C GLN A 150 10.62 -5.75 0.17
N ASP A 151 9.93 -6.80 0.62
CA ASP A 151 10.11 -8.15 0.11
C ASP A 151 9.19 -8.33 -1.10
N ALA A 152 9.48 -7.59 -2.18
CA ALA A 152 8.64 -7.64 -3.37
C ALA A 152 8.66 -9.05 -3.98
N PRO A 153 7.49 -9.61 -4.33
CA PRO A 153 7.41 -10.92 -4.96
C PRO A 153 8.05 -10.92 -6.36
N SER A 154 8.26 -12.10 -6.95
CA SER A 154 8.78 -12.15 -8.32
C SER A 154 7.77 -11.61 -9.35
N ASN A 155 8.22 -11.10 -10.50
CA ASN A 155 7.34 -10.56 -11.56
C ASN A 155 6.21 -11.50 -12.01
N ARG A 156 6.38 -12.81 -11.83
CA ARG A 156 5.33 -13.79 -12.12
C ARG A 156 4.23 -13.78 -11.07
N GLU A 157 4.60 -13.79 -9.80
CA GLU A 157 3.67 -13.75 -8.65
C GLU A 157 2.96 -12.39 -8.57
N PHE A 158 3.60 -11.33 -9.06
CA PHE A 158 3.00 -10.01 -9.24
C PHE A 158 1.78 -9.97 -10.16
N ARG A 159 1.73 -10.79 -11.22
CA ARG A 159 0.66 -10.71 -12.22
C ARG A 159 -0.69 -11.16 -11.69
N GLU A 160 -0.71 -11.91 -10.60
CA GLU A 160 -1.92 -12.42 -9.96
C GLU A 160 -2.50 -11.43 -8.94
N LEU A 161 -1.78 -10.35 -8.63
CA LEU A 161 -2.23 -9.32 -7.70
C LEU A 161 -2.98 -8.18 -8.41
N GLU A 162 -4.10 -7.78 -7.84
CA GLU A 162 -4.84 -6.57 -8.21
C GLU A 162 -4.47 -5.46 -7.24
N SER A 163 -4.00 -4.31 -7.75
CA SER A 163 -3.75 -3.16 -6.90
C SER A 163 -5.07 -2.47 -6.55
N ASN A 164 -5.19 -2.08 -5.28
CA ASN A 164 -6.30 -1.23 -4.87
C ASN A 164 -6.09 0.17 -5.46
N GLN A 165 -6.96 0.53 -6.40
CA GLN A 165 -6.85 1.79 -7.16
C GLN A 165 -7.06 3.02 -6.27
N GLU A 166 -7.84 2.91 -5.20
CA GLU A 166 -8.07 4.00 -4.25
C GLU A 166 -6.81 4.26 -3.42
N VAL A 167 -6.20 3.19 -2.88
CA VAL A 167 -4.91 3.25 -2.18
C VAL A 167 -3.84 3.84 -3.10
N TRP A 168 -3.84 3.48 -4.39
CA TRP A 168 -2.91 4.05 -5.37
C TRP A 168 -3.12 5.55 -5.58
N ARG A 169 -4.37 5.99 -5.78
CA ARG A 169 -4.71 7.42 -5.93
C ARG A 169 -4.33 8.20 -4.67
N PHE A 170 -4.58 7.63 -3.50
CA PHE A 170 -4.19 8.22 -2.23
C PHE A 170 -2.66 8.35 -2.13
N ALA A 171 -1.92 7.31 -2.53
CA ALA A 171 -0.46 7.33 -2.54
C ALA A 171 0.06 8.44 -3.45
N ARG A 172 -0.47 8.55 -4.68
CA ARG A 172 -0.15 9.63 -5.61
C ARG A 172 -0.44 11.00 -5.00
N ALA A 173 -1.66 11.24 -4.55
CA ALA A 173 -2.07 12.53 -4.00
C ALA A 173 -1.20 13.00 -2.83
N TYR A 174 -0.84 12.09 -1.92
CA TYR A 174 0.06 12.42 -0.81
C TYR A 174 1.50 12.67 -1.26
N THR A 175 2.03 11.87 -2.19
CA THR A 175 3.35 12.18 -2.76
C THR A 175 3.34 13.45 -3.62
N ASP A 176 2.21 13.81 -4.22
CA ASP A 176 2.06 15.03 -4.99
C ASP A 176 1.91 16.26 -4.12
N ALA A 177 1.25 16.15 -2.98
CA ALA A 177 1.09 17.26 -2.03
C ALA A 177 2.32 17.43 -1.12
N CYS A 178 2.91 16.33 -0.68
CA CYS A 178 3.97 16.35 0.32
C CYS A 178 5.33 15.99 -0.27
N GLY A 179 5.45 15.44 -1.47
CA GLY A 179 6.73 14.95 -2.00
C GLY A 179 7.23 13.68 -1.33
N ILE A 180 6.98 13.46 -0.04
CA ILE A 180 7.38 12.29 0.73
C ILE A 180 6.37 11.99 1.84
N ILE A 181 6.12 10.71 2.08
CA ILE A 181 5.32 10.21 3.20
C ILE A 181 5.87 8.86 3.67
N SER A 182 5.97 8.65 4.98
CA SER A 182 6.32 7.33 5.52
C SER A 182 5.15 6.36 5.31
N LEU A 183 5.45 5.10 5.02
CA LEU A 183 4.42 4.11 4.72
C LEU A 183 3.48 3.88 5.91
N GLU A 184 4.02 3.89 7.13
CA GLU A 184 3.23 3.80 8.36
C GLU A 184 2.22 4.95 8.45
N LYS A 185 2.69 6.20 8.23
CA LYS A 185 1.81 7.36 8.29
C LYS A 185 0.78 7.36 7.16
N PHE A 186 1.17 6.90 5.97
CA PHE A 186 0.27 6.70 4.84
C PHE A 186 -0.87 5.75 5.19
N VAL A 187 -0.57 4.58 5.77
CA VAL A 187 -1.59 3.59 6.18
C VAL A 187 -2.51 4.16 7.25
N GLU A 188 -1.94 4.83 8.26
CA GLU A 188 -2.70 5.49 9.33
C GLU A 188 -3.68 6.51 8.75
N LEU A 189 -3.20 7.38 7.85
CA LEU A 189 -4.01 8.40 7.22
C LEU A 189 -5.10 7.77 6.36
N TYR A 190 -4.75 6.86 5.45
CA TYR A 190 -5.73 6.20 4.57
C TYR A 190 -6.87 5.56 5.38
N ASN A 191 -6.53 4.75 6.39
CA ASN A 191 -7.52 4.04 7.18
C ASN A 191 -8.34 4.93 8.13
N SER A 192 -7.88 6.15 8.41
CA SER A 192 -8.66 7.14 9.17
C SER A 192 -9.77 7.81 8.35
N TYR A 193 -9.65 7.83 7.02
CA TYR A 193 -10.60 8.49 6.10
C TYR A 193 -11.44 7.54 5.27
N ALA A 194 -10.87 6.41 4.87
CA ALA A 194 -11.52 5.50 3.95
C ALA A 194 -12.86 5.02 4.55
N PRO A 195 -13.99 5.16 3.82
CA PRO A 195 -15.28 4.61 4.24
C PRO A 195 -15.21 3.11 4.52
N LYS A 196 -14.24 2.44 3.89
CA LYS A 196 -13.88 1.04 4.11
C LYS A 196 -12.36 0.97 4.31
N PRO A 197 -11.88 0.90 5.56
CA PRO A 197 -10.48 0.64 5.86
C PRO A 197 -10.02 -0.64 5.18
N VAL A 198 -8.79 -0.64 4.69
CA VAL A 198 -8.19 -1.80 4.02
C VAL A 198 -7.19 -2.47 4.95
N SER A 199 -6.97 -3.77 4.74
CA SER A 199 -5.92 -4.47 5.46
C SER A 199 -4.54 -3.97 5.07
N ILE A 200 -3.57 -4.12 5.98
CA ILE A 200 -2.16 -3.80 5.68
C ILE A 200 -1.63 -4.60 4.48
N PHE A 201 -2.15 -5.81 4.26
CA PHE A 201 -1.77 -6.66 3.13
C PHE A 201 -2.21 -6.09 1.78
N GLU A 202 -3.44 -5.55 1.69
CA GLU A 202 -3.92 -4.87 0.48
C GLU A 202 -3.11 -3.61 0.18
N VAL A 203 -2.67 -2.90 1.22
CA VAL A 203 -1.72 -1.80 1.05
C VAL A 203 -0.40 -2.34 0.51
N HIS A 204 0.18 -3.39 1.11
CA HIS A 204 1.42 -3.98 0.63
C HIS A 204 1.35 -4.41 -0.84
N GLU A 205 0.26 -5.02 -1.28
CA GLU A 205 0.06 -5.39 -2.69
C GLU A 205 0.09 -4.17 -3.62
N THR A 206 -0.58 -3.10 -3.22
CA THR A 206 -0.59 -1.84 -3.96
C THR A 206 0.81 -1.21 -4.00
N ILE A 207 1.53 -1.22 -2.88
CA ILE A 207 2.90 -0.71 -2.76
C ILE A 207 3.87 -1.52 -3.60
N TRP A 208 3.75 -2.84 -3.61
CA TRP A 208 4.54 -3.70 -4.47
C TRP A 208 4.31 -3.35 -5.95
N LYS A 209 3.07 -3.06 -6.35
CA LYS A 209 2.76 -2.66 -7.73
C LYS A 209 3.29 -1.27 -8.08
N ILE A 210 3.20 -0.32 -7.15
CA ILE A 210 3.85 1.00 -7.29
C ILE A 210 5.36 0.84 -7.48
N ARG A 211 5.98 -0.11 -6.77
CA ARG A 211 7.40 -0.45 -6.93
C ARG A 211 7.72 -1.03 -8.31
N ASP A 212 6.91 -1.96 -8.82
CA ASP A 212 7.08 -2.53 -10.17
C ASP A 212 6.94 -1.46 -11.26
N GLU A 213 6.11 -0.45 -11.01
CA GLU A 213 5.94 0.70 -11.90
C GLU A 213 6.81 1.92 -11.55
N SER A 214 7.77 1.78 -10.63
CA SER A 214 8.65 2.88 -10.24
C SER A 214 9.51 3.31 -11.43
N GLY A 215 9.61 4.63 -11.64
CA GLY A 215 10.25 5.22 -12.82
C GLY A 215 9.36 5.35 -14.05
N ARG A 216 8.09 4.91 -14.00
CA ARG A 216 7.04 5.40 -14.91
C ARG A 216 6.55 6.78 -14.44
N ILE A 217 6.16 7.59 -15.41
CA ILE A 217 5.68 8.97 -15.22
C ILE A 217 4.47 8.94 -14.26
N ASP A 218 4.39 9.89 -13.33
CA ASP A 218 3.32 10.09 -12.33
C ASP A 218 3.16 9.02 -11.24
N ASN A 219 4.07 8.04 -11.16
CA ASN A 219 4.02 7.03 -10.12
C ASN A 219 4.94 7.34 -8.94
N PRO A 220 4.46 7.16 -7.69
CA PRO A 220 5.32 7.23 -6.53
C PRO A 220 6.48 6.24 -6.64
N CYS A 221 7.61 6.56 -6.04
CA CYS A 221 8.75 5.67 -5.89
C CYS A 221 8.91 5.26 -4.43
N MET A 222 9.53 4.10 -4.20
CA MET A 222 9.83 3.62 -2.86
C MET A 222 11.26 3.98 -2.47
N LEU A 223 11.42 4.61 -1.31
CA LEU A 223 12.71 4.85 -0.69
C LEU A 223 12.79 4.15 0.67
N SER A 224 13.87 3.42 0.89
CA SER A 224 14.23 2.91 2.21
C SER A 224 15.34 3.78 2.80
N LYS A 225 15.09 4.38 3.97
CA LYS A 225 16.04 5.24 4.67
C LYS A 225 15.92 5.06 6.17
N ASP A 226 17.05 4.89 6.86
CA ASP A 226 17.11 4.70 8.32
C ASP A 226 16.26 3.53 8.86
N GLY A 227 16.00 2.51 8.02
CA GLY A 227 15.13 1.38 8.37
C GLY A 227 13.63 1.62 8.17
N GLU A 228 13.24 2.84 7.79
CA GLU A 228 11.86 3.20 7.46
C GLU A 228 11.62 3.20 5.95
N LEU A 229 10.36 2.97 5.59
CA LEU A 229 9.88 3.00 4.22
C LEU A 229 9.13 4.27 3.94
N TYR A 230 9.45 4.89 2.81
CA TYR A 230 8.82 6.09 2.34
C TYR A 230 8.31 5.88 0.92
N LEU A 231 7.13 6.43 0.66
CA LEU A 231 6.70 6.78 -0.68
C LEU A 231 7.21 8.19 -0.97
N ILE A 232 7.89 8.34 -2.10
CA ILE A 232 8.43 9.62 -2.55
C ILE A 232 7.91 9.94 -3.95
N ALA A 233 7.76 11.22 -4.25
CA ALA A 233 7.56 11.65 -5.62
C ALA A 233 8.79 11.23 -6.46
N PRO A 234 8.61 10.79 -7.70
CA PRO A 234 9.69 10.20 -8.50
C PRO A 234 10.90 11.13 -8.67
N GLU A 235 10.72 12.45 -8.63
CA GLU A 235 11.81 13.40 -8.83
C GLU A 235 12.67 13.62 -7.57
N LEU A 236 12.28 13.00 -6.44
CA LEU A 236 13.13 12.89 -5.25
C LEU A 236 13.96 11.60 -5.25
N ASP A 237 13.75 10.69 -6.20
CA ASP A 237 14.50 9.44 -6.30
C ASP A 237 15.81 9.67 -7.08
N ASP A 238 16.96 9.46 -6.42
CA ASP A 238 18.29 9.58 -7.05
C ASP A 238 18.66 8.38 -7.94
N THR A 239 17.85 7.31 -7.91
CA THR A 239 18.13 6.05 -8.64
C THR A 239 17.46 5.96 -10.00
N ILE A 240 16.50 6.84 -10.29
CA ILE A 240 15.92 6.98 -11.63
C ILE A 240 16.99 7.59 -12.53
N GLU A 241 17.39 6.85 -13.58
CA GLU A 241 18.51 7.20 -14.47
C GLU A 241 18.63 8.70 -14.76
N ASP A 242 19.81 9.22 -14.43
CA ASP A 242 20.22 10.61 -14.51
C ASP A 242 20.47 11.12 -15.95
N ASN A 243 20.04 10.34 -16.96
CA ASN A 243 20.21 10.70 -18.36
C ASN A 243 19.31 11.90 -18.67
N PRO A 244 19.88 13.06 -19.01
CA PRO A 244 19.08 14.19 -19.45
C PRO A 244 18.35 13.80 -20.72
N TYR A 245 17.04 13.99 -20.78
CA TYR A 245 16.32 13.82 -22.04
C TYR A 245 16.50 15.09 -22.88
N TYR A 246 16.86 14.91 -24.15
CA TYR A 246 17.19 15.99 -25.10
C TYR A 246 16.32 15.88 -26.37
N TYR A 247 14.98 15.98 -26.34
CA TYR A 247 14.19 15.99 -27.59
C TYR A 247 12.83 16.72 -27.50
N ASP A 248 12.43 17.28 -28.65
CA ASP A 248 11.24 18.07 -28.99
C ASP A 248 9.90 17.29 -29.10
N ASP A 249 9.82 16.02 -28.64
CA ASP A 249 8.64 15.17 -28.82
C ASP A 249 7.77 15.01 -27.56
N TYR A 250 6.47 15.19 -27.78
CA TYR A 250 5.31 15.23 -26.88
C TYR A 250 5.15 14.03 -25.94
N GLY A 251 5.89 14.01 -24.84
CA GLY A 251 5.62 13.12 -23.71
C GLY A 251 5.96 13.77 -22.37
N TYR A 252 4.95 13.99 -21.53
CA TYR A 252 5.09 14.37 -20.12
C TYR A 252 6.15 13.48 -19.46
N CYS A 253 7.33 14.01 -19.08
CA CYS A 253 8.34 13.23 -18.37
C CYS A 253 9.06 14.07 -17.31
N TYR A 254 9.04 13.59 -16.06
CA TYR A 254 9.62 14.27 -14.88
C TYR A 254 11.10 13.94 -14.62
N ARG A 255 11.86 13.48 -15.63
CA ARG A 255 13.32 13.23 -15.54
C ARG A 255 14.12 14.54 -15.63
N LYS A 256 15.44 14.51 -15.34
CA LYS A 256 16.34 15.65 -15.63
C LYS A 256 16.15 16.08 -17.08
N TYR A 257 15.64 17.30 -17.26
CA TYR A 257 15.44 17.91 -18.57
C TYR A 257 16.57 18.89 -18.85
N GLU A 258 17.22 18.75 -20.01
CA GLU A 258 18.24 19.69 -20.50
C GLU A 258 17.81 20.31 -21.83
N ARG A 259 17.28 21.55 -21.74
CA ARG A 259 16.83 22.33 -22.90
C ARG A 259 18.02 22.68 -23.81
N HIS A 260 17.88 22.40 -25.10
CA HIS A 260 19.02 22.42 -26.03
C HIS A 260 19.52 23.82 -26.43
N SER A 261 18.80 24.92 -26.13
CA SER A 261 19.17 26.21 -26.77
C SER A 261 18.88 27.53 -26.03
N GLU A 262 18.21 27.58 -24.87
CA GLU A 262 17.84 28.86 -24.23
C GLU A 262 18.50 29.16 -22.86
N TYR A 263 18.99 28.15 -22.13
CA TYR A 263 19.61 28.39 -20.82
C TYR A 263 21.12 28.57 -20.90
N THR A 264 21.60 29.72 -20.42
CA THR A 264 23.02 29.89 -20.12
C THR A 264 23.46 28.84 -19.10
N LYS A 265 24.75 28.47 -19.12
CA LYS A 265 25.34 27.52 -18.17
C LYS A 265 25.09 27.95 -16.72
N GLU A 266 25.10 29.25 -16.46
CA GLU A 266 24.81 29.85 -15.16
C GLU A 266 23.38 29.56 -14.68
N MET A 267 22.39 29.71 -15.56
CA MET A 267 20.98 29.44 -15.25
C MET A 267 20.73 27.96 -14.95
N ARG A 268 21.41 27.06 -15.67
CA ARG A 268 21.40 25.61 -15.37
C ARG A 268 21.94 25.32 -13.98
N SER A 269 23.10 25.86 -13.63
CA SER A 269 23.69 25.68 -12.30
C SER A 269 22.88 26.33 -11.16
N LEU A 270 22.12 27.39 -11.44
CA LEU A 270 21.18 27.98 -10.47
C LEU A 270 19.97 27.07 -10.25
N ARG A 271 19.38 26.54 -11.33
CA ARG A 271 18.27 25.57 -11.26
C ARG A 271 18.66 24.33 -10.47
N GLU A 272 19.78 23.70 -10.81
CA GLU A 272 20.26 22.49 -10.12
C GLU A 272 20.46 22.72 -8.61
N ARG A 273 21.13 23.81 -8.24
CA ARG A 273 21.32 24.17 -6.82
C ARG A 273 20.00 24.37 -6.09
N ARG A 274 19.03 25.07 -6.70
CA ARG A 274 17.72 25.32 -6.09
C ARG A 274 16.93 24.02 -5.93
N VAL A 275 16.93 23.15 -6.94
CA VAL A 275 16.29 21.82 -6.87
C VAL A 275 16.88 20.99 -5.74
N GLN A 276 18.21 20.88 -5.67
CA GLN A 276 18.87 20.10 -4.61
C GLN A 276 18.63 20.67 -3.21
N SER A 277 18.65 22.01 -3.07
CA SER A 277 18.33 22.67 -1.80
C SER A 277 16.88 22.40 -1.36
N LYS A 278 15.92 22.48 -2.29
CA LYS A 278 14.50 22.19 -2.00
C LYS A 278 14.28 20.70 -1.68
N LYS A 279 14.95 19.80 -2.38
CA LYS A 279 14.95 18.35 -2.08
C LYS A 279 15.42 18.11 -0.65
N ALA A 280 16.57 18.68 -0.26
CA ALA A 280 17.09 18.56 1.10
C ALA A 280 16.12 19.13 2.16
N ALA A 281 15.48 20.27 1.87
CA ALA A 281 14.48 20.87 2.74
C ALA A 281 13.25 19.97 2.93
N ILE A 282 12.73 19.36 1.85
CA ILE A 282 11.62 18.40 1.89
C ILE A 282 11.93 17.22 2.83
N PHE A 283 13.11 16.60 2.68
CA PHE A 283 13.52 15.50 3.56
C PHE A 283 13.69 15.92 5.03
N ALA A 284 14.22 17.13 5.28
CA ALA A 284 14.38 17.65 6.63
C ALA A 284 13.02 18.00 7.28
N GLY A 285 12.14 18.64 6.52
CA GLY A 285 10.81 19.07 6.96
C GLY A 285 9.86 17.92 7.24
N HIS A 286 9.94 16.83 6.47
CA HIS A 286 9.08 15.65 6.64
C HIS A 286 9.12 15.03 8.05
N LYS A 287 10.29 15.01 8.69
CA LYS A 287 10.43 14.48 10.06
C LYS A 287 10.02 15.51 11.14
N GLN A 288 9.93 16.78 10.79
CA GLN A 288 9.72 17.88 11.74
C GLN A 288 8.27 18.36 11.79
N HIS A 289 7.54 18.27 10.67
CA HIS A 289 6.18 18.78 10.56
C HIS A 289 5.18 17.64 10.38
N SER A 290 4.05 17.74 11.08
CA SER A 290 2.93 16.81 10.90
C SER A 290 2.28 17.03 9.54
N ILE A 291 2.24 15.98 8.71
CA ILE A 291 1.54 16.00 7.42
C ILE A 291 0.07 16.33 7.64
N LYS A 292 -0.43 17.41 7.01
CA LYS A 292 -1.85 17.76 7.06
C LYS A 292 -2.68 16.78 6.25
N LEU A 293 -3.93 16.70 6.67
CA LEU A 293 -4.94 15.82 6.13
C LEU A 293 -5.42 16.43 4.81
N LEU A 294 -5.30 15.68 3.71
CA LEU A 294 -5.93 16.03 2.45
C LEU A 294 -7.41 15.68 2.54
N ASP A 295 -8.27 16.48 1.90
CA ASP A 295 -9.69 16.14 1.83
C ASP A 295 -9.86 14.86 1.00
N TYR A 296 -10.58 13.88 1.55
CA TYR A 296 -10.75 12.57 0.94
C TYR A 296 -11.48 12.65 -0.40
N GLU A 297 -12.51 13.50 -0.52
CA GLU A 297 -13.25 13.67 -1.78
C GLU A 297 -12.39 14.36 -2.83
N ASP A 298 -11.57 15.33 -2.44
CA ASP A 298 -10.59 15.98 -3.33
C ASP A 298 -9.54 14.99 -3.84
N VAL A 299 -9.08 14.06 -2.99
CA VAL A 299 -8.12 13.00 -3.36
C VAL A 299 -8.75 11.96 -4.30
N VAL A 300 -9.99 11.52 -4.02
CA VAL A 300 -10.68 10.50 -4.82
C VAL A 300 -11.15 11.07 -6.17
N CYS A 301 -11.58 12.34 -6.20
CA CYS A 301 -12.04 13.04 -7.40
C CYS A 301 -10.91 13.70 -8.19
N GLY A 302 -9.70 13.81 -7.62
CA GLY A 302 -8.52 14.39 -8.27
C GLY A 302 -8.60 15.92 -8.44
N TYR A 303 -9.34 16.63 -7.57
CA TYR A 303 -9.52 18.08 -7.66
C TYR A 303 -8.88 18.77 -6.46
N ALA A 304 -7.99 19.75 -6.69
CA ALA A 304 -7.37 20.51 -5.62
C ALA A 304 -7.86 21.96 -5.61
N SER A 305 -8.13 22.51 -4.44
CA SER A 305 -8.62 23.89 -4.26
C SER A 305 -7.71 24.97 -4.87
N TYR A 306 -6.40 24.73 -4.96
CA TYR A 306 -5.44 25.66 -5.57
C TYR A 306 -5.48 25.71 -7.10
N THR A 307 -6.12 24.74 -7.78
CA THR A 307 -6.06 24.61 -9.25
C THR A 307 -6.49 25.88 -9.98
N ARG A 308 -7.52 26.57 -9.48
CA ARG A 308 -8.00 27.82 -10.09
C ARG A 308 -7.01 28.98 -9.95
N ALA A 309 -6.33 29.08 -8.81
CA ALA A 309 -5.33 30.13 -8.57
C ALA A 309 -4.07 29.90 -9.42
N VAL A 310 -3.64 28.64 -9.52
CA VAL A 310 -2.53 28.22 -10.39
C VAL A 310 -2.83 28.51 -11.85
N GLU A 311 -4.03 28.17 -12.33
CA GLU A 311 -4.46 28.44 -13.71
C GLU A 311 -4.48 29.95 -14.02
N TYR A 312 -4.95 30.77 -13.08
CA TYR A 312 -4.92 32.22 -13.24
C TYR A 312 -3.48 32.78 -13.31
N LEU A 313 -2.59 32.26 -12.47
CA LEU A 313 -1.17 32.61 -12.51
C LEU A 313 -0.54 32.19 -13.85
N LYS A 314 -0.84 30.97 -14.33
CA LYS A 314 -0.38 30.42 -15.61
C LYS A 314 -0.78 31.34 -16.76
N GLN A 315 -2.07 31.69 -16.82
CA GLN A 315 -2.59 32.63 -17.82
C GLN A 315 -1.90 33.99 -17.72
N TYR A 316 -1.64 34.52 -16.52
CA TYR A 316 -0.96 35.80 -16.39
C TYR A 316 0.49 35.76 -16.93
N ILE A 317 1.24 34.69 -16.65
CA ILE A 317 2.63 34.55 -17.08
C ILE A 317 2.73 34.22 -18.57
N LEU A 318 1.82 33.41 -19.11
CA LEU A 318 1.94 32.85 -20.46
C LEU A 318 1.08 33.54 -21.52
N LYS A 319 0.20 34.46 -21.15
CA LYS A 319 -0.63 35.21 -22.11
C LYS A 319 0.23 36.13 -22.98
N ASP A 320 0.66 35.59 -24.11
CA ASP A 320 1.26 36.30 -25.23
C ASP A 320 0.80 35.68 -26.55
N PHE A 321 0.19 36.50 -27.41
CA PHE A 321 -0.33 36.10 -28.72
C PHE A 321 0.78 35.87 -29.76
N LYS A 322 2.05 36.12 -29.41
CA LYS A 322 3.20 36.00 -30.32
C LYS A 322 3.98 34.70 -30.19
N LEU A 323 3.67 33.85 -29.20
CA LEU A 323 4.35 32.56 -29.05
C LEU A 323 3.80 31.54 -30.05
N SER A 324 4.69 30.74 -30.63
CA SER A 324 4.27 29.57 -31.40
C SER A 324 3.57 28.56 -30.48
N ALA A 325 2.66 27.74 -31.01
CA ALA A 325 1.95 26.72 -30.22
C ALA A 325 2.92 25.76 -29.51
N ALA A 326 3.98 25.33 -30.19
CA ALA A 326 5.01 24.49 -29.60
C ALA A 326 5.73 25.19 -28.43
N SER A 327 6.13 26.45 -28.62
CA SER A 327 6.79 27.23 -27.56
C SER A 327 5.88 27.54 -26.37
N LEU A 328 4.57 27.71 -26.60
CA LEU A 328 3.59 27.90 -25.54
C LEU A 328 3.47 26.63 -24.70
N HIS A 329 3.25 25.48 -25.32
CA HIS A 329 3.15 24.19 -24.63
C HIS A 329 4.39 23.87 -23.79
N THR A 330 5.61 24.06 -24.33
CA THR A 330 6.84 23.85 -23.54
C THR A 330 6.89 24.73 -22.28
N ARG A 331 6.42 25.98 -22.36
CA ARG A 331 6.40 26.89 -21.20
C ARG A 331 5.27 26.56 -20.22
N GLU A 332 4.15 26.03 -20.71
CA GLU A 332 3.08 25.50 -19.87
C GLU A 332 3.58 24.31 -19.04
N ASP A 333 4.31 23.38 -19.64
CA ASP A 333 4.86 22.21 -18.95
C ASP A 333 5.90 22.61 -17.88
N GLU A 334 6.80 23.55 -18.18
CA GLU A 334 7.77 24.08 -17.21
C GLU A 334 7.07 24.84 -16.06
N PHE A 335 6.01 25.58 -16.37
CA PHE A 335 5.20 26.24 -15.35
C PHE A 335 4.57 25.22 -14.41
N ASP A 336 3.92 24.20 -14.96
CA ASP A 336 3.24 23.16 -14.17
C ASP A 336 4.26 22.39 -13.31
N PHE A 337 5.43 22.09 -13.86
CA PHE A 337 6.53 21.45 -13.14
C PHE A 337 7.01 22.29 -11.94
N ILE A 338 7.30 23.58 -12.14
CA ILE A 338 7.78 24.44 -11.05
C ILE A 338 6.69 24.64 -10.00
N MET A 339 5.45 24.87 -10.43
CA MET A 339 4.33 25.07 -9.51
C MET A 339 4.12 23.84 -8.63
N ALA A 340 4.14 22.62 -9.18
CA ALA A 340 4.06 21.40 -8.38
C ALA A 340 5.14 21.35 -7.28
N LYS A 341 6.38 21.75 -7.60
CA LYS A 341 7.50 21.78 -6.64
C LYS A 341 7.32 22.82 -5.54
N LEU A 342 6.84 24.00 -5.91
CA LEU A 342 6.59 25.08 -4.96
C LEU A 342 5.47 24.71 -3.98
N LEU A 343 4.35 24.19 -4.50
CA LEU A 343 3.22 23.76 -3.67
C LEU A 343 3.61 22.60 -2.74
N ARG A 344 4.40 21.62 -3.22
CA ARG A 344 4.98 20.55 -2.37
C ARG A 344 5.84 21.08 -1.23
N SER A 345 6.69 22.08 -1.52
CA SER A 345 7.53 22.71 -0.50
C SER A 345 6.70 23.33 0.62
N ILE A 346 5.52 23.84 0.32
CA ILE A 346 4.59 24.44 1.30
C ILE A 346 3.87 23.36 2.09
N GLY A 347 3.45 22.31 1.39
CA GLY A 347 2.87 21.13 1.97
C GLY A 347 3.74 20.49 3.05
N LEU A 348 5.07 20.67 3.04
CA LEU A 348 5.99 20.12 4.04
C LEU A 348 6.66 21.12 4.98
N ASN A 349 6.97 22.33 4.50
CA ASN A 349 7.74 23.31 5.27
C ASN A 349 6.87 24.45 5.80
N GLY A 350 5.56 24.42 5.51
CA GLY A 350 4.64 25.50 5.83
C GLY A 350 4.77 26.69 4.88
N MET A 351 4.10 27.79 5.23
CA MET A 351 4.06 28.99 4.38
C MET A 351 5.44 29.63 4.25
N PRO A 352 5.88 29.99 3.03
CA PRO A 352 7.15 30.67 2.83
C PRO A 352 7.06 32.10 3.33
N THR A 353 8.20 32.65 3.75
CA THR A 353 8.32 34.08 4.05
C THR A 353 8.07 34.94 2.79
N ALA A 354 7.78 36.23 2.98
CA ALA A 354 7.63 37.16 1.87
C ALA A 354 8.87 37.19 0.97
N GLN A 355 10.07 37.15 1.57
CA GLN A 355 11.33 37.11 0.82
C GLN A 355 11.46 35.84 -0.02
N GLN A 356 11.17 34.68 0.55
CA GLN A 356 11.18 33.41 -0.19
C GLN A 356 10.13 33.39 -1.31
N THR A 357 8.97 34.00 -1.11
CA THR A 357 7.92 34.10 -2.13
C THR A 357 8.36 34.99 -3.30
N ILE A 358 9.11 36.06 -3.04
CA ILE A 358 9.70 36.89 -4.09
C ILE A 358 10.74 36.08 -4.87
N GLU A 359 11.64 35.36 -4.17
CA GLU A 359 12.63 34.51 -4.82
C GLU A 359 12.00 33.38 -5.65
N ASP A 360 10.87 32.82 -5.20
CA ASP A 360 10.11 31.81 -5.96
C ASP A 360 9.47 32.43 -7.21
N ALA A 361 8.93 33.65 -7.11
CA ALA A 361 8.38 34.38 -8.26
C ALA A 361 9.45 34.77 -9.28
N GLU A 362 10.64 35.20 -8.81
CA GLU A 362 11.81 35.44 -9.65
C GLU A 362 12.21 34.17 -10.37
N PHE A 363 12.36 33.06 -9.64
CA PHE A 363 12.70 31.77 -10.23
C PHE A 363 11.69 31.32 -11.29
N LEU A 364 10.39 31.43 -11.00
CA LEU A 364 9.33 31.07 -11.93
C LEU A 364 9.42 31.87 -13.24
N LEU A 365 9.66 33.19 -13.15
CA LEU A 365 9.82 34.04 -14.34
C LEU A 365 11.11 33.74 -15.11
N ILE A 366 12.23 33.58 -14.40
CA ILE A 366 13.54 33.25 -14.98
C ILE A 366 13.50 31.96 -15.78
N VAL A 367 12.72 30.97 -15.33
CA VAL A 367 12.63 29.67 -15.99
C VAL A 367 11.57 29.69 -17.08
N VAL A 368 10.35 30.14 -16.78
CA VAL A 368 9.20 30.01 -17.70
C VAL A 368 9.17 31.12 -18.75
N ARG A 369 9.58 32.35 -18.39
CA ARG A 369 9.47 33.52 -19.28
C ARG A 369 10.56 34.57 -19.01
N PRO A 370 11.83 34.30 -19.37
CA PRO A 370 12.96 35.20 -19.08
C PRO A 370 12.76 36.61 -19.65
N ASP A 371 12.06 36.73 -20.77
CA ASP A 371 11.69 37.99 -21.42
C ASP A 371 10.70 38.84 -20.60
N PHE A 372 10.04 38.26 -19.60
CA PHE A 372 9.14 38.94 -18.67
C PHE A 372 9.81 39.33 -17.35
N TYR A 373 11.13 39.14 -17.25
CA TYR A 373 11.88 39.38 -16.03
C TYR A 373 12.09 40.88 -15.81
N GLU A 374 11.16 41.50 -15.09
CA GLU A 374 11.21 42.90 -14.66
C GLU A 374 10.69 43.03 -13.22
N GLN A 375 11.24 43.98 -12.45
CA GLN A 375 10.90 44.18 -11.03
C GLN A 375 9.38 44.31 -10.78
N ALA A 376 8.68 45.06 -11.63
CA ALA A 376 7.23 45.24 -11.50
C ALA A 376 6.44 43.96 -11.77
N LYS A 377 6.95 43.07 -12.63
CA LYS A 377 6.34 41.77 -12.93
C LYS A 377 6.57 40.78 -11.81
N ILE A 378 7.78 40.75 -11.24
CA ILE A 378 8.13 39.93 -10.07
C ILE A 378 7.17 40.21 -8.91
N ILE A 379 6.93 41.48 -8.56
CA ILE A 379 6.01 41.86 -7.48
C ILE A 379 4.58 41.34 -7.73
N LYS A 380 4.11 41.42 -8.98
CA LYS A 380 2.76 40.95 -9.33
C LYS A 380 2.66 39.42 -9.34
N VAL A 381 3.66 38.73 -9.87
CA VAL A 381 3.74 37.26 -9.82
C VAL A 381 3.81 36.78 -8.37
N SER A 382 4.61 37.42 -7.52
CA SER A 382 4.71 37.11 -6.09
C SER A 382 3.36 37.19 -5.39
N LYS A 383 2.55 38.23 -5.65
CA LYS A 383 1.18 38.34 -5.09
C LYS A 383 0.24 37.22 -5.55
N LEU A 384 0.29 36.87 -6.83
CA LEU A 384 -0.54 35.80 -7.39
C LEU A 384 -0.10 34.42 -6.87
N LEU A 385 1.21 34.24 -6.68
CA LEU A 385 1.81 33.06 -6.10
C LEU A 385 1.38 32.89 -4.63
N THR A 386 1.32 33.97 -3.84
CA THR A 386 0.76 33.95 -2.49
C THR A 386 -0.67 33.43 -2.46
N ILE A 387 -1.52 33.83 -3.40
CA ILE A 387 -2.91 33.33 -3.48
C ILE A 387 -2.93 31.83 -3.77
N ALA A 388 -2.06 31.34 -4.66
CA ALA A 388 -1.94 29.90 -4.89
C ALA A 388 -1.47 29.15 -3.63
N TYR A 389 -0.50 29.73 -2.92
CA TYR A 389 0.06 29.18 -1.68
C TYR A 389 -0.97 29.11 -0.55
N GLU A 390 -1.77 30.15 -0.35
CA GLU A 390 -2.84 30.18 0.66
C GLU A 390 -3.94 29.15 0.40
N ASN A 391 -4.21 28.86 -0.88
CA ASN A 391 -5.16 27.82 -1.29
C ASN A 391 -4.54 26.42 -1.31
N THR A 392 -3.23 26.30 -1.06
CA THR A 392 -2.57 24.99 -0.90
C THR A 392 -2.76 24.55 0.54
N PRO A 393 -3.24 23.33 0.82
CA PRO A 393 -3.36 22.85 2.20
C PRO A 393 -1.98 22.89 2.87
N PRO A 394 -1.72 23.82 3.82
CA PRO A 394 -0.37 24.00 4.35
C PRO A 394 -0.07 22.91 5.38
N CYS A 395 1.19 22.48 5.56
CA CYS A 395 1.55 21.79 6.81
C CYS A 395 1.29 22.73 8.01
N GLY A 396 0.73 22.21 9.10
CA GLY A 396 0.29 23.03 10.23
C GLY A 396 1.47 23.66 10.97
N SER A 397 1.51 24.99 11.01
CA SER A 397 1.78 25.65 12.28
C SER A 397 0.47 25.69 13.04
N SER A 398 0.50 25.27 14.30
CA SER A 398 -0.58 25.54 15.25
C SER A 398 -0.92 27.03 15.22
N MET A 399 -2.09 27.37 14.68
CA MET A 399 -2.79 28.56 15.12
C MET A 399 -3.90 28.08 16.05
N ASP A 400 -3.62 28.21 17.35
CA ASP A 400 -4.64 28.37 18.37
C ASP A 400 -5.66 29.41 17.91
N ALA A 401 -6.86 28.98 17.53
CA ALA A 401 -8.07 29.80 17.60
C ALA A 401 -9.29 28.93 17.32
N HIS A 402 -9.91 28.47 18.41
CA HIS A 402 -11.34 28.23 18.63
C HIS A 402 -11.64 26.85 19.22
N MET A 403 -11.54 26.79 20.55
CA MET A 403 -12.53 26.03 21.31
C MET A 403 -13.85 26.82 21.32
N PRO A 404 -14.99 26.23 20.92
CA PRO A 404 -16.28 26.67 21.42
C PRO A 404 -16.49 26.10 22.83
N SER A 405 -17.12 26.93 23.66
CA SER A 405 -17.46 26.70 25.07
C SER A 405 -18.51 25.61 25.25
#